data_AF-A0A927VGE7-F1
#
_entry.id   AF-A0A927VGE7-F1
#
_cell.length_a   1.000
_cell.length_b   1.000
_cell.length_c   1.000
_cell.angle_alpha   90.00
_cell.angle_beta   90.00
_cell.angle_gamma   90.00
#
_symmetry.space_group_name_H-M   'P 1'
#
loop_
_entity.id
_entity.type
_entity.pdbx_description
1 polymer ?
#
loop_
_entity_poly.entity_id
_entity_poly.type
_entity_poly.pdbx_seq_one_letter_code
_entity_poly.pdbx_strand_id
1 'polypeptide(L)'
;MDCLKAQTCITSYVEGDLTGTDLKEFLLHVKWCQNCREELEIYYTLIEATRQLDEGLLTTNDFMKELEDKINRELNEIHAAEDRRANRKVLAFLLFLCLGAFAFIKITDIPVPILNPPKVTWEEQREHIMEHLYPSMYQPPMPPS
;
A
#
# COMPACT_ATOMS: atom_id res chain seq x y z
N MET A 1 -3.90 -11.83 -23.38
CA MET A 1 -3.69 -11.91 -24.85
C MET A 1 -4.24 -13.19 -25.48
N ASP A 2 -4.47 -13.15 -26.80
CA ASP A 2 -4.79 -14.31 -27.66
C ASP A 2 -3.52 -14.96 -28.26
N CYS A 3 -3.67 -16.09 -28.95
CA CYS A 3 -2.54 -16.84 -29.52
C CYS A 3 -1.79 -16.03 -30.60
N LEU A 4 -2.51 -15.28 -31.44
CA LEU A 4 -1.88 -14.52 -32.52
C LEU A 4 -0.93 -13.46 -31.96
N LYS A 5 -1.40 -12.69 -30.97
CA LYS A 5 -0.56 -11.71 -30.28
C LYS A 5 0.56 -12.40 -29.50
N ALA A 6 0.29 -13.53 -28.85
CA ALA A 6 1.31 -14.29 -28.12
C ALA A 6 2.47 -14.70 -29.04
N GLN A 7 2.17 -15.23 -30.23
CA GLN A 7 3.16 -15.62 -31.22
C GLN A 7 4.04 -14.44 -31.65
N THR A 8 3.46 -13.26 -31.87
CA THR A 8 4.25 -12.06 -32.21
C THR A 8 5.15 -11.58 -31.07
N CYS A 9 4.86 -11.95 -29.82
CA CYS A 9 5.66 -11.59 -28.65
C CYS A 9 6.82 -12.57 -28.40
N ILE A 10 6.87 -13.74 -29.04
CA ILE A 10 7.87 -14.79 -28.74
C ILE A 10 9.29 -14.27 -28.95
N THR A 11 9.58 -13.69 -30.12
CA THR A 11 10.92 -13.17 -30.43
C THR A 11 11.37 -12.12 -29.43
N SER A 12 10.54 -11.10 -29.18
CA SER A 12 10.86 -10.05 -28.19
C SER A 12 11.00 -10.58 -26.77
N TYR A 13 10.29 -11.66 -26.42
CA TYR A 13 10.45 -12.30 -25.12
C TYR A 13 11.80 -13.01 -24.97
N VAL A 14 12.20 -13.76 -26.01
CA VAL A 14 13.47 -14.50 -26.03
C VAL A 14 14.64 -13.53 -26.01
N GLU A 15 14.56 -12.44 -26.76
CA GLU A 15 15.57 -11.37 -26.81
C GLU A 15 15.62 -10.49 -25.55
N GLY A 16 14.59 -10.55 -24.69
CA GLY A 16 14.53 -9.78 -23.44
C GLY A 16 13.94 -8.37 -23.58
N ASP A 17 13.34 -8.05 -24.73
CA ASP A 17 12.74 -6.74 -25.03
C ASP A 17 11.26 -6.62 -24.60
N LEU A 18 10.61 -7.74 -24.29
CA LEU A 18 9.21 -7.75 -23.85
C LEU A 18 9.08 -7.30 -22.39
N THR A 19 8.32 -6.23 -22.13
CA THR A 19 8.19 -5.64 -20.78
C THR A 19 6.75 -5.28 -20.41
N GLY A 20 6.55 -4.92 -19.14
CA GLY A 20 5.29 -4.34 -18.66
C GLY A 20 4.09 -5.27 -18.78
N THR A 21 2.97 -4.74 -19.28
CA THR A 21 1.70 -5.47 -19.39
C THR A 21 1.79 -6.59 -20.42
N ASP A 22 2.46 -6.36 -21.55
CA ASP A 22 2.58 -7.37 -22.60
C ASP A 22 3.40 -8.58 -22.14
N LEU A 23 4.47 -8.36 -21.36
CA LEU A 23 5.22 -9.43 -20.70
C LEU A 23 4.32 -10.26 -19.77
N LYS A 24 3.56 -9.59 -18.89
CA LYS A 24 2.65 -10.28 -17.96
C LYS A 24 1.62 -11.12 -18.70
N GLU A 25 0.95 -10.53 -19.68
CA GLU A 25 -0.07 -11.22 -20.45
C GLU A 25 0.51 -12.40 -21.24
N PHE A 26 1.75 -12.26 -21.74
CA PHE A 26 2.44 -13.30 -22.49
C PHE A 26 2.75 -14.50 -21.62
N LEU A 27 3.42 -14.26 -20.48
CA LEU A 27 3.79 -15.29 -19.53
C LEU A 27 2.55 -16.04 -19.00
N LEU A 28 1.47 -15.32 -18.73
CA LEU A 28 0.20 -15.94 -18.35
C LEU A 28 -0.38 -16.78 -19.49
N HIS A 29 -0.31 -16.32 -20.74
CA HIS A 29 -0.83 -17.05 -21.87
C HIS A 29 -0.07 -18.37 -22.10
N VAL A 30 1.26 -18.34 -22.19
CA VAL A 30 2.10 -19.53 -22.43
C VAL A 30 2.09 -20.51 -21.26
N LYS A 31 1.70 -20.07 -20.05
CA LYS A 31 1.50 -20.98 -18.91
C LYS A 31 0.27 -21.87 -19.05
N TRP A 32 -0.74 -21.43 -19.79
CA TRP A 32 -2.02 -22.13 -19.92
C TRP A 32 -2.34 -22.60 -21.34
N CYS A 33 -1.65 -22.08 -22.36
CA CYS A 33 -1.81 -22.47 -23.75
C CYS A 33 -0.64 -23.36 -24.20
N GLN A 34 -0.91 -24.65 -24.35
CA GLN A 34 0.10 -25.64 -24.77
C GLN A 34 0.70 -25.32 -26.14
N ASN A 35 -0.09 -24.89 -27.12
CA ASN A 35 0.41 -24.61 -28.47
C ASN A 35 1.44 -23.46 -28.48
N CYS A 36 1.13 -22.36 -27.80
CA CYS A 36 2.04 -21.22 -27.70
C CYS A 36 3.25 -21.53 -26.79
N ARG A 37 3.07 -22.44 -25.82
CA ARG A 37 4.16 -22.94 -24.98
C ARG A 37 5.18 -23.74 -25.78
N GLU A 38 4.71 -24.68 -26.60
CA GLU A 38 5.57 -25.50 -27.47
C GLU A 38 6.32 -24.62 -28.49
N GLU A 39 5.64 -23.63 -29.08
CA GLU A 39 6.28 -22.70 -30.00
C GLU A 39 7.38 -21.87 -29.31
N LEU A 40 7.10 -21.35 -28.11
CA LEU A 40 8.10 -20.66 -27.31
C LEU A 40 9.31 -21.57 -26.98
N GLU A 41 9.09 -22.82 -26.60
CA GLU A 41 10.16 -23.77 -26.28
C GLU A 41 11.08 -24.04 -27.48
N ILE A 42 10.49 -24.19 -28.68
CA ILE A 42 11.25 -24.38 -29.93
C ILE A 42 12.12 -23.15 -30.21
N TYR A 43 11.52 -21.95 -30.19
CA TYR A 43 12.24 -20.71 -30.45
C TYR A 43 13.34 -20.44 -29.42
N TYR A 44 13.04 -20.61 -28.13
CA TYR A 44 14.00 -20.42 -27.05
C TYR A 44 15.19 -21.36 -27.19
N THR A 45 14.93 -22.65 -27.45
CA THR A 45 15.96 -23.66 -27.66
C THR A 45 16.85 -23.33 -28.85
N LEU A 46 16.25 -22.89 -29.96
CA LEU A 46 16.99 -22.52 -31.16
C LEU A 46 17.95 -21.35 -30.87
N ILE A 47 17.46 -20.29 -30.23
CA ILE A 47 18.27 -19.10 -29.95
C ILE A 47 19.36 -19.40 -28.92
N GLU A 48 19.02 -20.07 -27.81
CA GLU A 48 20.03 -20.35 -26.78
C GLU A 48 21.08 -21.35 -27.26
N ALA A 49 20.71 -22.32 -28.10
CA ALA A 49 21.68 -23.20 -28.74
C ALA A 49 22.66 -22.42 -29.63
N THR A 50 22.18 -21.45 -30.41
CA THR A 50 23.08 -20.58 -31.19
C THR A 50 23.97 -19.72 -30.30
N ARG A 51 23.42 -19.17 -29.22
CA ARG A 51 24.16 -18.36 -28.23
C ARG A 51 25.30 -19.15 -27.59
N GLN A 52 25.04 -20.41 -27.21
CA GLN A 52 26.06 -21.28 -26.62
C GLN A 52 27.18 -21.64 -27.59
N LEU A 53 26.84 -21.89 -28.86
CA LEU A 53 27.84 -22.13 -29.91
C LEU A 53 28.75 -20.91 -30.11
N ASP A 54 28.17 -19.71 -30.12
CA ASP A 54 28.91 -18.45 -30.26
C ASP A 54 29.80 -18.17 -29.04
N GLU A 55 29.35 -18.54 -27.84
CA GLU A 55 30.11 -18.40 -26.59
C GLU A 55 31.15 -19.51 -26.36
N GLY A 56 31.21 -20.52 -27.25
CA GLY A 56 32.11 -21.67 -27.11
C GLY A 56 31.76 -22.61 -25.95
N LEU A 57 30.51 -22.53 -25.45
CA LEU A 57 30.01 -23.36 -24.36
C LEU A 57 29.44 -24.66 -24.94
N LEU A 58 30.15 -25.78 -24.74
CA LEU A 58 29.71 -27.12 -25.14
C LEU A 58 29.04 -27.87 -23.97
N THR A 59 28.18 -27.20 -23.22
CA THR A 59 27.50 -27.79 -22.06
C THR A 59 26.15 -28.39 -22.45
N THR A 60 25.81 -29.56 -21.90
CA THR A 60 24.46 -30.14 -21.99
C THR A 60 23.52 -29.40 -21.04
N ASN A 61 23.07 -28.20 -21.41
CA ASN A 61 22.09 -27.47 -20.62
C ASN A 61 20.67 -27.95 -20.96
N ASP A 62 19.86 -28.11 -19.93
CA ASP A 62 18.42 -28.38 -20.05
C ASP A 62 17.70 -27.05 -20.29
N PHE A 63 17.63 -26.64 -21.56
CA PHE A 63 16.98 -25.38 -21.97
C PHE A 63 15.52 -25.30 -21.54
N MET A 64 14.83 -26.45 -21.49
CA MET A 64 13.42 -26.48 -21.10
C MET A 64 13.26 -26.15 -19.62
N LYS A 65 14.11 -26.72 -18.77
CA LYS A 65 14.12 -26.39 -17.35
C LYS A 65 14.50 -24.94 -17.11
N GLU A 66 15.51 -24.43 -17.81
CA GLU A 66 15.93 -23.04 -17.69
C GLU A 66 14.81 -22.06 -18.07
N LEU A 67 14.10 -22.35 -19.17
CA LEU A 67 12.94 -21.57 -19.61
C LEU A 67 11.80 -21.62 -18.57
N GLU A 68 11.47 -22.79 -18.05
CA GLU A 68 10.45 -22.94 -17.01
C GLU A 68 10.82 -22.13 -15.75
N ASP A 69 12.07 -22.20 -15.32
CA ASP A 69 12.56 -21.42 -14.19
C ASP A 69 12.52 -19.91 -14.50
N LYS A 70 12.82 -19.48 -15.73
CA LYS A 70 12.72 -18.08 -16.18
C LYS A 70 11.29 -17.58 -16.11
N ILE A 71 10.34 -18.29 -16.72
CA ILE A 71 8.92 -17.96 -16.71
C ILE A 71 8.39 -17.84 -15.28
N ASN A 72 8.72 -18.80 -14.41
CA ASN A 72 8.28 -18.79 -13.03
C ASN A 72 8.87 -17.64 -12.23
N ARG A 73 10.16 -17.31 -12.41
CA ARG A 73 10.78 -16.14 -11.78
C ARG A 73 10.07 -14.85 -12.18
N GLU A 74 9.88 -14.62 -13.47
CA GLU A 74 9.27 -13.39 -13.98
C GLU A 74 7.80 -13.25 -13.55
N LEU A 75 7.02 -14.34 -13.57
CA LEU A 75 5.66 -14.33 -13.03
C LEU A 75 5.62 -14.02 -11.53
N ASN A 76 6.52 -14.62 -10.75
CA ASN A 76 6.60 -14.38 -9.32
C ASN A 76 6.99 -12.92 -9.01
N GLU A 77 7.92 -12.35 -9.77
CA GLU A 77 8.31 -10.95 -9.63
C GLU A 77 7.14 -9.99 -9.94
N ILE A 78 6.38 -10.28 -10.99
CA ILE A 78 5.19 -9.52 -11.36
C ILE A 78 4.13 -9.60 -10.24
N HIS A 79 3.78 -10.80 -9.77
CA HIS A 79 2.79 -10.96 -8.69
C HIS A 79 3.24 -10.27 -7.40
N ALA A 80 4.51 -10.45 -7.00
CA ALA A 80 5.04 -9.80 -5.82
C ALA A 80 5.05 -8.27 -5.95
N ALA A 81 5.28 -7.72 -7.15
CA ALA A 81 5.19 -6.28 -7.39
C ALA A 81 3.75 -5.77 -7.26
N GLU A 82 2.76 -6.53 -7.72
CA GLU A 82 1.34 -6.19 -7.58
C GLU A 82 0.88 -6.23 -6.12
N ASP A 83 1.27 -7.27 -5.38
CA ASP A 83 0.98 -7.40 -3.96
C ASP A 83 1.57 -6.24 -3.16
N ARG A 84 2.84 -5.88 -3.44
CA ARG A 84 3.48 -4.70 -2.82
C ARG A 84 2.73 -3.41 -3.10
N ARG A 85 2.20 -3.23 -4.33
CA ARG A 85 1.40 -2.04 -4.70
C ARG A 85 0.06 -2.01 -3.98
N ALA A 86 -0.63 -3.16 -3.90
CA ALA A 86 -1.90 -3.28 -3.18
C ALA A 86 -1.71 -3.03 -1.68
N ASN A 87 -0.74 -3.69 -1.06
CA ASN A 87 -0.42 -3.56 0.36
C ASN A 87 -0.02 -2.13 0.73
N ARG A 88 0.71 -1.43 -0.14
CA ARG A 88 1.03 -0.01 0.08
C ARG A 88 -0.21 0.88 0.15
N LYS A 89 -1.21 0.64 -0.71
CA LYS A 89 -2.48 1.39 -0.69
C LYS A 89 -3.28 1.08 0.57
N VAL A 90 -3.36 -0.20 0.96
CA VAL A 90 -4.03 -0.63 2.19
C VAL A 90 -3.36 0.00 3.42
N LEU A 91 -2.03 -0.07 3.51
CA LEU A 91 -1.28 0.54 4.61
C LEU A 91 -1.52 2.04 4.70
N ALA A 92 -1.46 2.76 3.57
CA ALA A 92 -1.74 4.20 3.54
C ALA A 92 -3.17 4.53 4.02
N PHE A 93 -4.15 3.73 3.62
CA PHE A 93 -5.54 3.87 4.07
C PHE A 93 -5.68 3.63 5.58
N LEU A 94 -5.07 2.56 6.12
CA LEU A 94 -5.09 2.28 7.56
C LEU A 94 -4.42 3.40 8.36
N LEU A 95 -3.28 3.92 7.92
CA LEU A 95 -2.60 5.04 8.56
C LEU A 95 -3.48 6.31 8.56
N PHE A 96 -4.16 6.59 7.45
CA PHE A 96 -5.09 7.72 7.35
C PHE A 96 -6.26 7.58 8.35
N LEU A 97 -6.87 6.40 8.44
CA LEU A 97 -7.94 6.13 9.41
C LEU A 97 -7.45 6.30 10.86
N CYS A 98 -6.26 5.78 11.20
CA CYS A 98 -5.67 5.93 12.53
C CYS A 98 -5.42 7.41 12.89
N LEU A 99 -4.87 8.20 11.97
CA LEU A 99 -4.64 9.64 12.18
C LEU A 99 -5.96 10.40 12.36
N GLY A 100 -6.98 10.09 11.55
CA GLY A 100 -8.32 10.68 11.67
C GLY A 100 -8.98 10.37 13.01
N ALA A 101 -8.91 9.12 13.47
CA ALA A 101 -9.45 8.72 14.78
C ALA A 101 -8.71 9.42 15.94
N PHE A 102 -7.39 9.54 15.86
CA PHE A 102 -6.60 10.28 16.86
C PHE A 102 -6.99 11.76 16.93
N ALA A 103 -7.14 12.41 15.78
CA ALA A 103 -7.61 13.79 15.71
C ALA A 103 -9.02 13.96 16.29
N PHE A 104 -9.93 13.02 16.01
CA PHE A 104 -11.29 13.03 16.53
C PHE A 104 -11.32 12.96 18.06
N ILE A 105 -10.57 12.03 18.67
CA ILE A 105 -10.43 11.92 20.13
C ILE A 105 -9.97 13.25 20.72
N LYS A 106 -8.94 13.87 20.12
CA LYS A 106 -8.45 15.19 20.56
C LYS A 106 -9.49 16.29 20.43
N ILE A 107 -10.31 16.29 19.38
CA ILE A 107 -11.38 17.29 19.21
C ILE A 107 -12.46 17.14 20.28
N THR A 108 -12.88 15.91 20.60
CA THR A 108 -13.87 15.67 21.66
C THR A 108 -13.33 15.98 23.06
N ASP A 109 -12.01 15.85 23.25
CA ASP A 109 -11.32 16.18 24.50
C ASP A 109 -11.01 17.68 24.64
N ILE A 110 -11.22 18.52 23.61
CA ILE A 110 -11.10 19.98 23.75
C ILE A 110 -12.29 20.45 24.60
N PRO A 111 -12.06 20.96 25.83
CA PRO A 111 -13.14 21.51 26.62
C PRO A 111 -13.63 22.78 25.93
N VAL A 112 -14.82 22.72 25.31
CA VAL A 112 -15.51 23.91 24.81
C VAL A 112 -15.93 24.72 26.04
N PRO A 113 -15.31 25.88 26.33
CA PRO A 113 -15.52 26.60 27.60
C PRO A 113 -16.93 27.20 27.74
N ILE A 114 -17.74 27.13 26.69
CA ILE A 114 -19.04 27.77 26.60
C ILE A 114 -20.12 26.91 27.28
N LEU A 115 -19.91 25.60 27.47
CA LEU A 115 -20.96 24.69 27.95
C LEU A 115 -21.00 24.49 29.47
N ASN A 116 -19.99 24.93 30.22
CA ASN A 116 -20.01 24.83 31.68
C ASN A 116 -19.33 26.05 32.30
N PRO A 117 -20.03 27.19 32.40
CA PRO A 117 -19.52 28.34 33.15
C PRO A 117 -19.21 27.90 34.60
N PRO A 118 -18.19 28.51 35.25
CA PRO A 118 -17.91 28.21 36.65
C PRO A 118 -19.19 28.41 37.46
N LYS A 119 -19.61 27.37 38.17
CA LYS A 119 -20.75 27.43 39.08
C LYS A 119 -20.35 28.35 40.23
N VAL A 120 -20.64 29.65 40.09
CA VAL A 120 -20.54 30.59 41.21
C VAL A 120 -21.47 30.08 42.30
N THR A 121 -20.94 29.84 43.49
CA THR A 121 -21.75 29.37 44.60
C THR A 121 -22.71 30.47 45.06
N TRP A 122 -23.89 30.11 45.60
CA TRP A 122 -24.84 31.11 46.11
C TRP A 122 -24.25 31.99 47.22
N GLU A 123 -23.22 31.51 47.92
CA GLU A 123 -22.49 32.25 48.94
C GLU A 123 -21.56 33.30 48.31
N GLU A 124 -20.70 32.92 47.37
CA GLU A 124 -19.84 33.88 46.64
C GLU A 124 -20.66 34.93 45.87
N GLN A 125 -21.75 34.49 45.23
CA GLN A 125 -22.62 35.40 44.49
C GLN A 125 -23.32 36.39 45.44
N ARG A 126 -23.77 35.92 46.61
CA ARG A 126 -24.35 36.77 47.65
C ARG A 126 -23.33 37.77 48.19
N GLU A 127 -22.11 37.34 48.47
CA GLU A 127 -21.05 38.23 48.98
C GLU A 127 -20.71 39.32 47.97
N HIS A 128 -20.49 38.98 46.71
CA HIS A 128 -20.18 39.95 45.66
C HIS A 128 -21.31 40.98 45.47
N ILE A 129 -22.56 40.53 45.52
CA ILE A 129 -23.75 41.40 45.44
C ILE A 129 -23.84 42.31 46.67
N MET A 130 -23.62 41.78 47.88
CA MET A 130 -23.69 42.55 49.12
C MET A 130 -22.58 43.61 49.20
N GLU A 131 -21.37 43.28 48.74
CA GLU A 131 -20.23 44.22 48.66
C GLU A 131 -20.51 45.37 47.68
N HIS A 132 -21.09 45.10 46.51
CA HIS A 132 -21.33 46.12 45.49
C HIS A 132 -22.59 46.96 45.72
N LEU A 133 -23.69 46.35 46.18
CA LEU A 133 -24.98 47.05 46.34
C LEU A 133 -25.20 47.64 47.74
N TYR A 134 -24.60 47.05 48.78
CA TYR A 134 -24.81 47.47 50.17
C TYR A 134 -23.49 47.46 50.99
N PRO A 135 -22.46 48.21 50.55
CA PRO A 135 -21.12 48.16 51.14
C PRO A 135 -21.08 48.56 52.62
N SER A 136 -22.01 49.40 53.09
CA SER A 136 -22.08 49.81 54.49
C SER A 136 -22.61 48.71 55.43
N MET A 137 -23.23 47.67 54.88
CA MET A 137 -23.81 46.55 55.64
C MET A 137 -23.02 45.24 55.49
N TYR A 138 -22.02 45.22 54.60
CA TYR A 138 -21.18 44.04 54.38
C TYR A 138 -20.06 43.98 55.42
N GLN A 139 -19.94 42.84 56.12
CA GLN A 139 -18.79 42.50 56.95
C GLN A 139 -18.21 41.17 56.45
N PRO A 140 -16.90 41.12 56.13
CA PRO A 140 -16.30 39.89 55.64
C PRO A 140 -16.32 38.82 56.72
N PRO A 141 -16.48 37.53 56.35
CA PRO A 141 -16.47 36.44 57.31
C PRO A 141 -15.14 36.39 58.07
N MET A 142 -15.20 36.16 59.39
CA MET A 142 -14.00 36.04 60.21
C MET A 142 -13.24 34.74 59.89
N PRO A 143 -11.90 34.77 59.83
CA PRO A 143 -11.11 33.59 59.50
C PRO A 143 -11.29 32.50 60.56
N PRO A 144 -11.34 31.22 60.17
CA PRO A 144 -11.43 30.12 61.13
C PRO A 144 -10.14 30.05 61.96
N SER A 145 -10.29 29.77 63.25
CA SER A 145 -9.20 29.61 64.23
C SER A 145 -8.40 28.33 64.05
#